data_AF-A0A5C1AJ66-F1
#
_entry.id   AF-A0A5C1AJ66-F1
#
_cell.length_a   1.000
_cell.length_b   1.000
_cell.length_c   1.000
_cell.angle_alpha   90.00
_cell.angle_beta   90.00
_cell.angle_gamma   90.00
#
_symmetry.space_group_name_H-M   'P 1'
#
loop_
_entity.id
_entity.type
_entity.pdbx_description
1 polymer ?
#
loop_
_entity_poly.entity_id
_entity_poly.type
_entity_poly.pdbx_seq_one_letter_code
_entity_poly.pdbx_strand_id
1 'polypeptide(L)'
;MSDTRTIRYGDKDYTVSAAHPAADALPLKLDTDEFRDIVASMASDGFDPEKPIYRQAATGRVISGRRRELASQVAGVETVYVDKGWTDAEVVAFVERDELHRRNLTPSEKAASAVELAALKPHGGDRKSEAARDQAATSPLDPAAADQARSREAIAKGAGVGERTVRAVAAVREKSESLFAAVKEGEIGAQLAERLVKKASPRQIKQVLAADDKSQAANKVLRQVEEAARREADSPGGQEGEPGLDDRFMPNAADARALAMAFGFAISGLRSAHRGLMNNLRDRDHPLAKRIDLHGNFASQLLALIETLERNLPELPCPPCCGTGETGDGKSCRHCQGYGVVDRGFYDGNKAVWPKVEKRMQQLRANADAGDAA
;
A
#
# COMPACT_ATOMS: atom_id res chain seq x y z
N MET A 1 6.80 -36.43 -3.70
CA MET A 1 7.66 -35.80 -4.72
C MET A 1 8.34 -34.64 -4.04
N SER A 2 9.67 -34.64 -3.96
CA SER A 2 10.41 -33.55 -3.33
C SER A 2 10.22 -32.28 -4.16
N ASP A 3 9.66 -31.25 -3.53
CA ASP A 3 9.47 -29.93 -4.12
C ASP A 3 10.86 -29.35 -4.45
N THR A 4 11.12 -29.00 -5.71
CA THR A 4 12.43 -28.50 -6.18
C THR A 4 12.25 -27.20 -6.94
N ARG A 5 13.29 -26.36 -6.95
CA ARG A 5 13.33 -25.09 -7.68
C ARG A 5 14.67 -24.91 -8.39
N THR A 6 14.64 -24.21 -9.50
CA THR A 6 15.84 -23.85 -10.25
C THR A 6 16.37 -22.50 -9.76
N ILE A 7 17.66 -22.43 -9.47
CA ILE A 7 18.37 -21.20 -9.13
C ILE A 7 19.50 -21.00 -10.12
N ARG A 8 19.59 -19.81 -10.70
CA ARG A 8 20.71 -19.41 -11.55
C ARG A 8 21.84 -18.83 -10.70
N TYR A 9 23.06 -19.31 -10.91
CA TYR A 9 24.26 -18.74 -10.31
C TYR A 9 25.40 -18.70 -11.35
N GLY A 10 25.89 -17.50 -11.64
CA GLY A 10 26.74 -17.25 -12.81
C GLY A 10 26.00 -17.60 -14.11
N ASP A 11 26.64 -18.42 -14.94
CA ASP A 11 26.09 -18.85 -16.24
C ASP A 11 25.43 -20.24 -16.20
N LYS A 12 25.19 -20.79 -15.01
CA LYS A 12 24.62 -22.13 -14.83
C LYS A 12 23.35 -22.10 -13.97
N ASP A 13 22.45 -23.01 -14.31
CA ASP A 13 21.23 -23.28 -13.56
C ASP A 13 21.43 -24.52 -12.67
N TYR A 14 21.01 -24.41 -11.41
CA TYR A 14 21.15 -25.44 -10.38
C TYR A 14 19.77 -25.83 -9.86
N THR A 15 19.53 -27.12 -9.71
CA THR A 15 18.27 -27.64 -9.17
C THR A 15 18.44 -27.92 -7.68
N VAL A 16 17.84 -27.07 -6.85
CA VAL A 16 17.87 -27.19 -5.39
C VAL A 16 16.49 -27.54 -4.86
N SER A 17 16.42 -28.01 -3.63
CA SER A 17 15.17 -28.23 -2.93
C SER A 17 14.41 -26.90 -2.75
N ALA A 18 13.07 -26.96 -2.80
CA ALA A 18 12.25 -25.79 -2.50
C ALA A 18 12.43 -25.38 -1.04
N ALA A 19 12.45 -24.06 -0.80
CA ALA A 19 12.53 -23.53 0.57
C ALA A 19 11.17 -23.63 1.27
N HIS A 20 11.18 -23.90 2.57
CA HIS A 20 10.00 -23.70 3.39
C HIS A 20 9.63 -22.21 3.42
N PRO A 21 8.34 -21.81 3.42
CA PRO A 21 7.94 -20.40 3.42
C PRO A 21 8.62 -19.55 4.50
N ALA A 22 8.80 -20.10 5.70
CA ALA A 22 9.55 -19.43 6.77
C ALA A 22 11.03 -19.19 6.41
N ALA A 23 11.70 -20.17 5.80
CA ALA A 23 13.08 -20.00 5.35
C ALA A 23 13.18 -19.02 4.18
N ASP A 24 12.16 -18.98 3.32
CA ASP A 24 12.05 -18.06 2.18
C ASP A 24 11.77 -16.60 2.60
N ALA A 25 11.30 -16.41 3.83
CA ALA A 25 11.16 -15.07 4.41
C ALA A 25 12.49 -14.36 4.65
N LEU A 26 13.61 -15.09 4.62
CA LEU A 26 14.96 -14.51 4.73
C LEU A 26 15.58 -14.32 3.34
N PRO A 27 16.35 -13.25 3.11
CA PRO A 27 17.05 -13.05 1.84
C PRO A 27 18.11 -14.15 1.63
N LEU A 28 18.32 -14.54 0.36
CA LEU A 28 19.24 -15.63 0.01
C LEU A 28 20.69 -15.14 -0.21
N LYS A 29 20.87 -13.93 -0.76
CA LYS A 29 22.16 -13.24 -0.99
C LYS A 29 23.28 -14.11 -1.57
N LEU A 30 23.24 -14.31 -2.89
CA LEU A 30 24.20 -15.16 -3.62
C LEU A 30 25.35 -14.37 -4.27
N ASP A 31 25.19 -13.07 -4.49
CA ASP A 31 26.15 -12.19 -5.14
C ASP A 31 27.24 -11.64 -4.19
N THR A 32 27.32 -12.19 -2.98
CA THR A 32 28.22 -11.73 -1.91
C THR A 32 29.57 -12.44 -1.91
N ASP A 33 30.63 -11.76 -1.44
CA ASP A 33 31.92 -12.40 -1.15
C ASP A 33 31.77 -13.55 -0.16
N GLU A 34 30.92 -13.39 0.87
CA GLU A 34 30.62 -14.45 1.84
C GLU A 34 30.09 -15.73 1.17
N PHE A 35 29.27 -15.62 0.10
CA PHE A 35 28.82 -16.81 -0.62
C PHE A 35 29.95 -17.45 -1.43
N ARG A 36 30.80 -16.64 -2.07
CA ARG A 36 31.99 -17.13 -2.78
C ARG A 36 32.94 -17.87 -1.85
N ASP A 37 33.13 -17.36 -0.64
CA ASP A 37 33.97 -17.99 0.39
C ASP A 37 33.41 -19.35 0.84
N ILE A 38 32.08 -19.47 0.98
CA ILE A 38 31.43 -20.74 1.29
C ILE A 38 31.68 -21.77 0.18
N VAL A 39 31.54 -21.36 -1.09
CA VAL A 39 31.79 -22.25 -2.25
C VAL A 39 33.26 -22.68 -2.27
N ALA A 40 34.19 -21.76 -2.05
CA ALA A 40 35.63 -22.04 -2.05
C ALA A 40 36.01 -23.01 -0.91
N SER A 41 35.51 -22.80 0.30
CA SER A 41 35.72 -23.71 1.43
C SER A 41 35.10 -25.09 1.18
N MET A 42 33.90 -25.16 0.60
CA MET A 42 33.32 -26.46 0.23
C MET A 42 34.12 -27.20 -0.84
N ALA A 43 34.72 -26.48 -1.80
CA ALA A 43 35.57 -27.07 -2.82
C ALA A 43 36.91 -27.58 -2.26
N SER A 44 37.47 -26.93 -1.22
CA SER A 44 38.72 -27.36 -0.59
C SER A 44 38.53 -28.44 0.48
N ASP A 45 37.52 -28.27 1.33
CA ASP A 45 37.37 -29.03 2.58
C ASP A 45 36.23 -30.06 2.51
N GLY A 46 35.36 -29.96 1.49
CA GLY A 46 34.15 -30.76 1.37
C GLY A 46 32.97 -30.19 2.17
N PHE A 47 31.89 -30.97 2.28
CA PHE A 47 30.72 -30.59 3.06
C PHE A 47 30.92 -30.88 4.55
N ASP A 48 30.78 -29.88 5.41
CA ASP A 48 30.85 -30.03 6.87
C ASP A 48 29.61 -30.79 7.40
N PRO A 49 29.74 -32.06 7.84
CA PRO A 49 28.62 -32.87 8.30
C PRO A 49 28.03 -32.40 9.64
N GLU A 50 28.76 -31.59 10.41
CA GLU A 50 28.26 -31.02 11.67
C GLU A 50 27.24 -29.89 11.42
N LYS A 51 27.21 -29.35 10.19
CA LYS A 51 26.31 -28.29 9.76
C LYS A 51 25.40 -28.74 8.61
N PRO A 52 24.55 -29.77 8.84
CA PRO A 52 23.72 -30.34 7.79
C PRO A 52 22.67 -29.34 7.27
N ILE A 53 22.02 -29.73 6.19
CA ILE A 53 20.85 -29.03 5.64
C ILE A 53 19.60 -29.63 6.27
N TYR A 54 18.87 -28.81 7.01
CA TYR A 54 17.63 -29.25 7.64
C TYR A 54 16.49 -29.17 6.64
N ARG A 55 15.74 -30.27 6.48
CA ARG A 55 14.52 -30.31 5.67
C ARG A 55 13.33 -30.74 6.51
N GLN A 56 12.14 -30.29 6.14
CA GLN A 56 10.91 -30.75 6.76
C GLN A 56 10.54 -32.09 6.16
N ALA A 57 10.47 -33.15 6.98
CA ALA A 57 10.24 -34.52 6.53
C ALA A 57 8.91 -34.68 5.77
N ALA A 58 7.87 -33.92 6.16
CA ALA A 58 6.55 -34.00 5.56
C ALA A 58 6.50 -33.46 4.12
N THR A 59 7.30 -32.44 3.79
CA THR A 59 7.24 -31.73 2.51
C THR A 59 8.51 -31.86 1.66
N GLY A 60 9.61 -32.30 2.28
CA GLY A 60 10.95 -32.29 1.68
C GLY A 60 11.55 -30.89 1.52
N ARG A 61 10.90 -29.83 2.02
CA ARG A 61 11.36 -28.45 1.86
C ARG A 61 12.49 -28.10 2.81
N VAL A 62 13.43 -27.29 2.35
CA VAL A 62 14.57 -26.84 3.15
C VAL A 62 14.14 -25.80 4.18
N ILE A 63 14.45 -26.09 5.45
CA ILE A 63 14.23 -25.23 6.61
C ILE A 63 15.44 -24.32 6.83
N SER A 64 16.66 -24.86 6.69
CA SER A 64 17.91 -24.12 6.87
C SER A 64 19.04 -24.75 6.06
N GLY A 65 20.00 -23.92 5.64
CA GLY A 65 21.12 -24.35 4.82
C GLY A 65 20.96 -24.12 3.32
N ARG A 66 19.99 -23.29 2.87
CA ARG A 66 19.76 -22.99 1.43
C ARG A 66 21.04 -22.59 0.69
N ARG A 67 21.86 -21.72 1.29
CA ARG A 67 23.15 -21.30 0.72
C ARG A 67 24.14 -22.47 0.66
N ARG A 68 24.17 -23.32 1.70
CA ARG A 68 25.01 -24.54 1.72
C ARG A 68 24.58 -25.56 0.66
N GLU A 69 23.28 -25.70 0.41
CA GLU A 69 22.76 -26.60 -0.63
C GLU A 69 23.23 -26.16 -2.01
N LEU A 70 23.10 -24.87 -2.31
CA LEU A 70 23.57 -24.35 -3.59
C LEU A 70 25.09 -24.43 -3.68
N ALA A 71 25.80 -24.04 -2.63
CA ALA A 71 27.25 -24.04 -2.62
C ALA A 71 27.85 -25.45 -2.81
N SER A 72 27.23 -26.49 -2.23
CA SER A 72 27.68 -27.86 -2.40
C SER A 72 27.51 -28.33 -3.84
N GLN A 73 26.39 -27.98 -4.48
CA GLN A 73 26.17 -28.27 -5.90
C GLN A 73 27.14 -27.52 -6.80
N VAL A 74 27.42 -26.24 -6.52
CA VAL A 74 28.40 -25.44 -7.26
C VAL A 74 29.81 -26.02 -7.11
N ALA A 75 30.18 -26.47 -5.92
CA ALA A 75 31.47 -27.09 -5.63
C ALA A 75 31.57 -28.55 -6.10
N GLY A 76 30.46 -29.18 -6.49
CA GLY A 76 30.42 -30.58 -6.91
C GLY A 76 30.61 -31.59 -5.77
N VAL A 77 30.23 -31.23 -4.54
CA VAL A 77 30.35 -32.07 -3.34
C VAL A 77 28.99 -32.62 -2.91
N GLU A 78 29.00 -33.80 -2.29
CA GLU A 78 27.77 -34.46 -1.82
C GLU A 78 27.13 -33.68 -0.65
N THR A 79 25.83 -33.42 -0.75
CA THR A 79 25.08 -32.65 0.23
C THR A 79 24.56 -33.54 1.36
N VAL A 80 24.79 -33.14 2.61
CA VAL A 80 24.26 -33.84 3.79
C VAL A 80 22.93 -33.23 4.23
N TYR A 81 21.86 -34.02 4.20
CA TYR A 81 20.53 -33.63 4.65
C TYR A 81 20.15 -34.30 5.96
N VAL A 82 19.40 -33.58 6.80
CA VAL A 82 18.74 -34.12 7.99
C VAL A 82 17.26 -33.74 7.94
N ASP A 83 16.41 -34.75 7.84
CA ASP A 83 14.96 -34.57 7.82
C ASP A 83 14.42 -34.41 9.25
N LYS A 84 13.62 -33.38 9.47
CA LYS A 84 12.98 -33.03 10.74
C LYS A 84 11.47 -33.20 10.62
N GLY A 85 10.87 -33.94 11.54
CA GLY A 85 9.41 -34.09 11.65
C GLY A 85 8.68 -32.86 12.24
N TRP A 86 9.19 -31.66 11.99
CA TRP A 86 8.65 -30.42 12.55
C TRP A 86 7.38 -29.96 11.82
N THR A 87 6.43 -29.47 12.58
CA THR A 87 5.26 -28.72 12.10
C THR A 87 5.67 -27.35 11.55
N ASP A 88 4.80 -26.72 10.75
CA ASP A 88 5.08 -25.38 10.20
C ASP A 88 5.32 -24.33 11.29
N ALA A 89 4.61 -24.44 12.42
CA ALA A 89 4.80 -23.55 13.57
C ALA A 89 6.18 -23.73 14.22
N GLU A 90 6.66 -24.97 14.37
CA GLU A 90 8.00 -25.26 14.89
C GLU A 90 9.08 -24.78 13.92
N VAL A 91 8.86 -24.91 12.61
CA VAL A 91 9.78 -24.38 11.60
C VAL A 91 9.88 -22.86 11.67
N VAL A 92 8.75 -22.15 11.78
CA VAL A 92 8.75 -20.68 11.95
C VAL A 92 9.50 -20.29 13.22
N ALA A 93 9.23 -20.95 14.35
CA ALA A 93 9.91 -20.67 15.62
C ALA A 93 11.43 -20.92 15.53
N PHE A 94 11.85 -21.99 14.85
CA PHE A 94 13.27 -22.29 14.60
C PHE A 94 13.93 -21.20 13.76
N VAL A 95 13.31 -20.79 12.65
CA VAL A 95 13.86 -19.77 11.76
C VAL A 95 13.98 -18.42 12.46
N GLU A 96 12.99 -18.02 13.25
CA GLU A 96 13.06 -16.80 14.07
C GLU A 96 14.22 -16.85 15.08
N ARG A 97 14.43 -17.98 15.75
CA ARG A 97 15.47 -18.11 16.78
C ARG A 97 16.88 -18.19 16.18
N ASP A 98 17.07 -19.00 15.14
CA ASP A 98 18.40 -19.43 14.71
C ASP A 98 18.87 -18.75 13.41
N GLU A 99 17.94 -18.37 12.53
CA GLU A 99 18.28 -17.79 11.23
C GLU A 99 18.14 -16.27 11.21
N LEU A 100 17.07 -15.72 11.81
CA LEU A 100 16.81 -14.28 11.83
C LEU A 100 17.89 -13.50 12.60
N HIS A 101 18.46 -14.12 13.63
CA HIS A 101 19.52 -13.51 14.44
C HIS A 101 20.93 -13.70 13.85
N ARG A 102 21.07 -14.33 12.68
CA ARG A 102 22.37 -14.45 12.04
C ARG A 102 23.02 -13.08 11.83
N ARG A 103 24.34 -13.08 12.00
CA ARG A 103 25.17 -11.87 12.01
C ARG A 103 25.25 -11.16 10.65
N ASN A 104 24.77 -11.79 9.59
CA ASN A 104 24.85 -11.31 8.22
C ASN A 104 23.62 -10.52 7.74
N LEU A 105 22.56 -10.41 8.56
CA LEU A 105 21.38 -9.60 8.22
C LEU A 105 21.49 -8.19 8.79
N THR A 106 21.21 -7.19 7.94
CA THR A 106 21.11 -5.79 8.37
C THR A 106 19.83 -5.57 9.19
N PRO A 107 19.74 -4.51 10.01
CA PRO A 107 18.52 -4.22 10.77
C PRO A 107 17.26 -4.06 9.90
N SER A 108 17.40 -3.56 8.67
CA SER A 108 16.27 -3.44 7.72
C SER A 108 15.81 -4.81 7.22
N GLU A 109 16.75 -5.69 6.88
CA GLU A 109 16.46 -7.05 6.41
C GLU A 109 15.86 -7.90 7.51
N LYS A 110 16.39 -7.80 8.74
CA LYS A 110 15.81 -8.46 9.92
C LYS A 110 14.38 -8.00 10.15
N ALA A 111 14.11 -6.69 10.08
CA ALA A 111 12.76 -6.18 10.22
C ALA A 111 11.82 -6.67 9.09
N ALA A 112 12.27 -6.68 7.84
CA ALA A 112 11.51 -7.21 6.71
C ALA A 112 11.18 -8.70 6.87
N SER A 113 12.19 -9.52 7.16
CA SER A 113 12.04 -10.95 7.38
C SER A 113 11.10 -11.24 8.56
N ALA A 114 11.22 -10.49 9.66
CA ALA A 114 10.36 -10.65 10.83
C ALA A 114 8.89 -10.31 10.55
N VAL A 115 8.64 -9.29 9.72
CA VAL A 115 7.27 -8.94 9.28
C VAL A 115 6.66 -10.02 8.38
N GLU A 116 7.45 -10.66 7.50
CA GLU A 116 7.02 -11.82 6.73
C GLU A 116 6.74 -13.04 7.63
N LEU A 117 7.68 -13.38 8.53
CA LEU A 117 7.54 -14.49 9.47
C LEU A 117 6.31 -14.35 10.38
N ALA A 118 6.04 -13.13 10.86
CA ALA A 118 4.86 -12.85 11.67
C ALA A 118 3.53 -13.11 10.93
N ALA A 119 3.52 -12.95 9.59
CA ALA A 119 2.34 -13.26 8.77
C ALA A 119 2.12 -14.77 8.56
N LEU A 120 3.16 -15.59 8.74
CA LEU A 120 3.07 -17.05 8.67
C LEU A 120 2.59 -17.68 9.99
N LYS A 121 2.66 -16.93 11.10
CA LYS A 121 2.12 -17.41 12.38
C LYS A 121 0.60 -17.45 12.31
N PRO A 122 -0.04 -18.53 12.79
CA PRO A 122 -1.49 -18.53 12.96
C PRO A 122 -1.88 -17.32 13.81
N HIS A 123 -2.93 -16.59 13.44
CA HIS A 123 -3.41 -15.38 14.12
C HIS A 123 -4.00 -15.63 15.53
N GLY A 124 -3.33 -16.45 16.34
CA GLY A 124 -3.73 -16.92 17.66
C GLY A 124 -2.79 -16.43 18.75
N GLY A 125 -2.48 -15.13 18.78
CA GLY A 125 -2.12 -14.51 20.07
C GLY A 125 -3.32 -14.65 21.02
N ASP A 126 -3.09 -14.82 22.32
CA ASP A 126 -4.12 -14.94 23.35
C ASP A 126 -5.03 -13.71 23.40
N ARG A 127 -6.00 -13.64 22.48
CA ARG A 127 -7.10 -12.64 22.45
C ARG A 127 -8.02 -12.75 23.67
N LYS A 128 -7.77 -13.74 24.55
CA LYS A 128 -8.58 -14.10 25.70
C LYS A 128 -7.83 -13.97 27.04
N SER A 129 -6.55 -13.61 27.06
CA SER A 129 -5.88 -13.40 28.34
C SER A 129 -6.45 -12.16 29.04
N GLU A 130 -6.71 -12.29 30.33
CA GLU A 130 -7.26 -11.24 31.19
C GLU A 130 -6.35 -9.99 31.16
N ALA A 131 -5.03 -10.21 31.10
CA ALA A 131 -4.01 -9.17 30.93
C ALA A 131 -4.14 -8.37 29.61
N ALA A 132 -4.59 -8.98 28.51
CA ALA A 132 -4.81 -8.28 27.25
C ALA A 132 -6.06 -7.38 27.30
N ARG A 133 -7.06 -7.77 28.10
CA ARG A 133 -8.32 -7.03 28.30
C ARG A 133 -8.14 -5.84 29.25
N ASP A 134 -7.42 -6.03 30.35
CA ASP A 134 -7.21 -4.99 31.35
C ASP A 134 -6.33 -3.84 30.83
N GLN A 135 -5.41 -4.12 29.90
CA GLN A 135 -4.58 -3.10 29.25
C GLN A 135 -5.24 -2.46 28.00
N ALA A 136 -6.21 -3.13 27.38
CA ALA A 136 -7.02 -2.52 26.33
C ALA A 136 -8.02 -1.49 26.89
N ALA A 137 -8.46 -1.68 28.14
CA ALA A 137 -9.37 -0.76 28.82
C ALA A 137 -8.73 0.57 29.25
N THR A 138 -7.39 0.68 29.22
CA THR A 138 -6.63 1.85 29.72
C THR A 138 -5.95 2.68 28.62
N SER A 139 -6.04 2.29 27.34
CA SER A 139 -5.47 3.06 26.23
C SER A 139 -6.54 3.90 25.52
N PRO A 140 -6.39 5.23 25.36
CA PRO A 140 -7.34 6.09 24.63
C PRO A 140 -7.43 5.84 23.12
N LEU A 141 -6.70 4.84 22.60
CA LEU A 141 -6.61 4.52 21.18
C LEU A 141 -7.60 3.42 20.81
N ASP A 142 -8.05 3.46 19.55
CA ASP A 142 -8.82 2.36 18.92
C ASP A 142 -8.18 1.01 19.29
N PRO A 143 -8.95 0.05 19.86
CA PRO A 143 -8.44 -1.27 20.24
C PRO A 143 -7.65 -1.96 19.13
N ALA A 144 -8.03 -1.76 17.86
CA ALA A 144 -7.32 -2.30 16.71
C ALA A 144 -5.93 -1.66 16.52
N ALA A 145 -5.80 -0.36 16.79
CA ALA A 145 -4.52 0.34 16.72
C ALA A 145 -3.59 -0.06 17.88
N ALA A 146 -4.14 -0.27 19.07
CA ALA A 146 -3.40 -0.78 20.24
C ALA A 146 -2.90 -2.22 20.01
N ASP A 147 -3.70 -3.08 19.39
CA ASP A 147 -3.30 -4.45 19.06
C ASP A 147 -2.23 -4.50 17.97
N GLN A 148 -2.31 -3.65 16.96
CA GLN A 148 -1.26 -3.52 15.96
C GLN A 148 0.05 -3.00 16.55
N ALA A 149 -0.02 -2.06 17.49
CA ALA A 149 1.17 -1.56 18.19
C ALA A 149 1.84 -2.67 19.02
N ARG A 150 1.06 -3.41 19.82
CA ARG A 150 1.55 -4.58 20.60
C ARG A 150 2.14 -5.67 19.71
N SER A 151 1.52 -5.94 18.57
CA SER A 151 2.05 -6.88 17.58
C SER A 151 3.40 -6.43 17.02
N ARG A 152 3.54 -5.14 16.68
CA ARG A 152 4.81 -4.57 16.17
C ARG A 152 5.92 -4.55 17.21
N GLU A 153 5.60 -4.26 18.46
CA GLU A 153 6.55 -4.32 19.57
C GLU A 153 7.06 -5.76 19.78
N ALA A 154 6.16 -6.75 19.77
CA ALA A 154 6.54 -8.16 19.86
C ALA A 154 7.46 -8.60 18.70
N ILE A 155 7.16 -8.16 17.47
CA ILE A 155 8.00 -8.41 16.28
C ILE A 155 9.38 -7.75 16.45
N ALA A 156 9.43 -6.49 16.90
CA ALA A 156 10.67 -5.74 17.09
C ALA A 156 11.57 -6.41 18.13
N LYS A 157 11.00 -6.81 19.27
CA LYS A 157 11.70 -7.54 20.32
C LYS A 157 12.20 -8.90 19.83
N GLY A 158 11.34 -9.67 19.15
CA GLY A 158 11.68 -10.96 18.59
C GLY A 158 12.80 -10.90 17.55
N ALA A 159 12.86 -9.83 16.77
CA ALA A 159 13.90 -9.63 15.75
C ALA A 159 15.16 -8.93 16.27
N GLY A 160 15.14 -8.39 17.49
CA GLY A 160 16.23 -7.60 18.06
C GLY A 160 16.49 -6.29 17.31
N VAL A 161 15.43 -5.66 16.78
CA VAL A 161 15.51 -4.39 16.03
C VAL A 161 14.62 -3.32 16.67
N GLY A 162 14.87 -2.04 16.36
CA GLY A 162 14.02 -0.96 16.84
C GLY A 162 12.61 -1.00 16.25
N GLU A 163 11.60 -0.72 17.09
CA GLU A 163 10.18 -0.68 16.69
C GLU A 163 9.93 0.26 15.50
N ARG A 164 10.63 1.39 15.46
CA ARG A 164 10.57 2.36 14.34
C ARG A 164 10.91 1.70 12.99
N THR A 165 11.86 0.78 12.97
CA THR A 165 12.25 0.05 11.75
C THR A 165 11.16 -0.93 11.34
N VAL A 166 10.59 -1.68 12.28
CA VAL A 166 9.45 -2.59 12.01
C VAL A 166 8.25 -1.82 11.47
N ARG A 167 7.92 -0.67 12.06
CA ARG A 167 6.85 0.19 11.59
C ARG A 167 7.09 0.69 10.16
N ALA A 168 8.30 1.16 9.87
CA ALA A 168 8.67 1.62 8.53
C ALA A 168 8.51 0.51 7.49
N VAL A 169 9.03 -0.69 7.79
CA VAL A 169 8.91 -1.87 6.93
C VAL A 169 7.46 -2.30 6.72
N ALA A 170 6.66 -2.36 7.79
CA ALA A 170 5.24 -2.71 7.69
C ALA A 170 4.47 -1.74 6.80
N ALA A 171 4.74 -0.44 6.91
CA ALA A 171 4.12 0.59 6.07
C ALA A 171 4.55 0.48 4.60
N VAL A 172 5.79 0.06 4.33
CA VAL A 172 6.28 -0.20 2.97
C VAL A 172 5.56 -1.41 2.38
N ARG A 173 5.44 -2.52 3.12
CA ARG A 173 4.75 -3.74 2.68
C ARG A 173 3.30 -3.46 2.30
N GLU A 174 2.58 -2.69 3.12
CA GLU A 174 1.18 -2.33 2.88
C GLU A 174 0.96 -1.58 1.56
N LYS A 175 1.92 -0.73 1.17
CA LYS A 175 1.77 0.18 0.01
C LYS A 175 2.50 -0.29 -1.24
N SER A 176 3.57 -1.06 -1.11
CA SER A 176 4.37 -1.55 -2.24
C SER A 176 5.13 -2.83 -1.89
N GLU A 177 4.61 -3.96 -2.36
CA GLU A 177 5.26 -5.27 -2.24
C GLU A 177 6.65 -5.29 -2.92
N SER A 178 6.78 -4.68 -4.09
CA SER A 178 8.04 -4.63 -4.83
C SER A 178 9.12 -3.83 -4.10
N LEU A 179 8.75 -2.74 -3.42
CA LEU A 179 9.69 -1.98 -2.62
C LEU A 179 10.04 -2.69 -1.31
N PHE A 180 9.08 -3.43 -0.74
CA PHE A 180 9.33 -4.30 0.40
C PHE A 180 10.34 -5.39 0.06
N ALA A 181 10.24 -6.03 -1.12
CA ALA A 181 11.24 -6.98 -1.60
C ALA A 181 12.65 -6.36 -1.70
N ALA A 182 12.77 -5.14 -2.23
CA ALA A 182 14.06 -4.43 -2.28
C ALA A 182 14.64 -4.13 -0.88
N VAL A 183 13.79 -3.86 0.13
CA VAL A 183 14.24 -3.73 1.53
C VAL A 183 14.71 -5.07 2.09
N LYS A 184 14.00 -6.16 1.76
CA LYS A 184 14.35 -7.52 2.20
C LYS A 184 15.68 -7.99 1.64
N GLU A 185 15.97 -7.69 0.38
CA GLU A 185 17.25 -8.03 -0.25
C GLU A 185 18.41 -7.09 0.18
N GLY A 186 18.10 -5.99 0.87
CA GLY A 186 19.10 -5.04 1.39
C GLY A 186 19.52 -3.95 0.40
N GLU A 187 18.83 -3.84 -0.75
CA GLU A 187 19.14 -2.87 -1.81
C GLU A 187 18.74 -1.44 -1.41
N ILE A 188 17.77 -1.30 -0.50
CA ILE A 188 17.32 -0.03 0.04
C ILE A 188 17.02 -0.12 1.55
N GLY A 189 17.43 0.89 2.32
CA GLY A 189 17.16 0.94 3.75
C GLY A 189 15.68 1.21 4.09
N ALA A 190 15.19 0.61 5.19
CA ALA A 190 13.77 0.70 5.59
C ALA A 190 13.24 2.14 5.73
N GLN A 191 14.01 3.03 6.35
CA GLN A 191 13.60 4.45 6.53
C GLN A 191 13.54 5.20 5.19
N LEU A 192 14.46 4.88 4.26
CA LEU A 192 14.49 5.51 2.94
C LEU A 192 13.30 5.04 2.09
N ALA A 193 13.00 3.75 2.13
CA ALA A 193 11.82 3.16 1.50
C ALA A 193 10.52 3.77 2.06
N GLU A 194 10.40 3.93 3.38
CA GLU A 194 9.22 4.55 4.00
C GLU A 194 9.03 6.01 3.53
N ARG A 195 10.11 6.78 3.41
CA ARG A 195 10.06 8.15 2.87
C ARG A 195 9.58 8.17 1.42
N LEU A 196 10.06 7.26 0.58
CA LEU A 196 9.61 7.14 -0.82
C LEU A 196 8.11 6.89 -0.88
N VAL A 197 7.62 5.94 -0.11
CA VAL A 197 6.21 5.57 -0.07
C VAL A 197 5.31 6.71 0.46
N LYS A 198 5.85 7.63 1.25
CA LYS A 198 5.12 8.81 1.75
C LYS A 198 5.11 9.99 0.78
N LYS A 199 6.19 10.20 0.02
CA LYS A 199 6.40 11.44 -0.75
C LYS A 199 6.42 11.24 -2.27
N ALA A 200 6.85 10.09 -2.76
CA ALA A 200 7.03 9.85 -4.18
C ALA A 200 5.79 9.21 -4.81
N SER A 201 5.57 9.53 -6.08
CA SER A 201 4.52 8.92 -6.90
C SER A 201 4.84 7.46 -7.24
N PRO A 202 3.84 6.61 -7.56
CA PRO A 202 4.08 5.24 -8.00
C PRO A 202 5.02 5.13 -9.21
N ARG A 203 4.99 6.12 -10.12
CA ARG A 203 5.89 6.17 -11.28
C ARG A 203 7.35 6.35 -10.87
N GLN A 204 7.61 7.22 -9.89
CA GLN A 204 8.95 7.43 -9.36
C GLN A 204 9.46 6.22 -8.58
N ILE A 205 8.58 5.54 -7.83
CA ILE A 205 8.94 4.28 -7.15
C ILE A 205 9.37 3.22 -8.18
N LYS A 206 8.64 3.08 -9.29
CA LYS A 206 9.05 2.19 -10.39
C LYS A 206 10.40 2.56 -10.99
N GLN A 207 10.69 3.86 -11.13
CA GLN A 207 12.01 4.32 -11.62
C GLN A 207 13.14 3.95 -10.65
N VAL A 208 12.91 4.08 -9.34
CA VAL A 208 13.89 3.66 -8.31
C VAL A 208 14.13 2.15 -8.37
N LEU A 209 13.07 1.35 -8.53
CA LEU A 209 13.17 -0.10 -8.59
C LEU A 209 13.90 -0.62 -9.84
N ALA A 210 13.87 0.15 -10.93
CA ALA A 210 14.56 -0.18 -12.18
C ALA A 210 16.03 0.28 -12.21
N ALA A 211 16.50 1.02 -11.20
CA ALA A 211 17.87 1.51 -11.15
C ALA A 211 18.83 0.43 -10.59
N ASP A 212 20.08 0.47 -11.05
CA ASP A 212 21.15 -0.40 -10.54
C ASP A 212 21.43 -0.10 -9.06
N ASP A 213 21.65 1.17 -8.73
CA ASP A 213 21.74 1.64 -7.34
C ASP A 213 20.40 2.27 -6.91
N LYS A 214 19.57 1.43 -6.29
CA LYS A 214 18.25 1.82 -5.78
C LYS A 214 18.36 2.85 -4.66
N SER A 215 19.39 2.80 -3.84
CA SER A 215 19.59 3.74 -2.72
C SER A 215 19.98 5.14 -3.23
N GLN A 216 20.86 5.23 -4.22
CA GLN A 216 21.20 6.48 -4.87
C GLN A 216 20.01 7.07 -5.63
N ALA A 217 19.30 6.24 -6.40
CA ALA A 217 18.10 6.65 -7.13
C ALA A 217 17.00 7.17 -6.20
N ALA A 218 16.77 6.49 -5.07
CA ALA A 218 15.82 6.90 -4.04
C ALA A 218 16.13 8.29 -3.48
N ASN A 219 17.40 8.53 -3.10
CA ASN A 219 17.83 9.82 -2.59
C ASN A 219 17.66 10.94 -3.63
N LYS A 220 18.00 10.67 -4.90
CA LYS A 220 17.83 11.62 -6.00
C LYS A 220 16.36 11.99 -6.20
N VAL A 221 15.46 11.01 -6.25
CA VAL A 221 14.02 11.22 -6.40
C VAL A 221 13.47 12.02 -5.22
N LEU A 222 13.82 11.65 -3.99
CA LEU A 222 13.36 12.38 -2.81
C LEU A 222 13.83 13.83 -2.80
N ARG A 223 15.08 14.08 -3.21
CA ARG A 223 15.58 15.45 -3.35
C ARG A 223 14.78 16.24 -4.39
N GLN A 224 14.49 15.65 -5.55
CA GLN A 224 13.68 16.31 -6.58
C GLN A 224 12.26 16.62 -6.10
N VAL A 225 11.63 15.70 -5.36
CA VAL A 225 10.29 15.92 -4.78
C VAL A 225 10.34 17.02 -3.72
N GLU A 226 11.35 17.05 -2.87
CA GLU A 226 11.52 18.08 -1.84
C GLU A 226 11.85 19.45 -2.43
N GLU A 227 12.66 19.52 -3.49
CA GLU A 227 12.94 20.74 -4.24
C GLU A 227 11.70 21.26 -4.98
N ALA A 228 10.91 20.38 -5.60
CA ALA A 228 9.65 20.77 -6.24
C ALA A 228 8.67 21.34 -5.21
N ALA A 229 8.49 20.67 -4.07
CA ALA A 229 7.62 21.16 -2.99
C ALA A 229 8.12 22.49 -2.40
N ARG A 230 9.44 22.70 -2.28
CA ARG A 230 10.00 23.99 -1.87
C ARG A 230 9.75 25.07 -2.91
N ARG A 231 9.91 24.80 -4.20
CA ARG A 231 9.62 25.77 -5.28
C ARG A 231 8.15 26.16 -5.31
N GLU A 232 7.25 25.21 -5.05
CA GLU A 232 5.82 25.50 -4.91
C GLU A 232 5.52 26.37 -3.68
N ALA A 233 6.24 26.15 -2.57
CA ALA A 233 6.09 26.94 -1.34
C ALA A 233 6.76 28.33 -1.39
N ASP A 234 7.91 28.45 -2.07
CA ASP A 234 8.68 29.69 -2.26
C ASP A 234 8.17 30.49 -3.47
N SER A 235 7.28 29.93 -4.29
CA SER A 235 6.54 30.69 -5.29
C SER A 235 5.75 31.74 -4.52
N PRO A 236 6.07 33.04 -4.67
CA PRO A 236 5.44 34.07 -3.86
C PRO A 236 3.93 33.96 -4.11
N GLY A 237 3.16 33.80 -3.03
CA GLY A 237 1.77 34.20 -3.06
C GLY A 237 1.75 35.60 -3.66
N GLY A 238 1.17 35.73 -4.86
CA GLY A 238 0.96 37.01 -5.49
C GLY A 238 0.29 37.90 -4.46
N GLN A 239 0.98 38.98 -4.07
CA GLN A 239 0.29 40.11 -3.49
C GLN A 239 -0.75 40.57 -4.50
N GLU A 240 -1.93 40.85 -3.95
CA GLU A 240 -3.03 41.59 -4.54
C GLU A 240 -2.52 42.71 -5.46
N GLY A 241 -2.76 42.53 -6.76
CA GLY A 241 -2.44 43.49 -7.80
C GLY A 241 -2.82 42.86 -9.13
N GLU A 242 -3.99 43.23 -9.65
CA GLU A 242 -4.54 42.76 -10.93
C GLU A 242 -3.47 42.77 -12.04
N PRO A 243 -3.14 41.62 -12.65
CA PRO A 243 -2.66 41.57 -14.01
C PRO A 243 -3.85 41.19 -14.90
N GLY A 244 -4.18 42.06 -15.87
CA GLY A 244 -5.16 41.73 -16.90
C GLY A 244 -4.88 40.35 -17.48
N LEU A 245 -5.88 39.47 -17.43
CA LEU A 245 -5.82 38.14 -18.04
C LEU A 245 -5.60 38.31 -19.55
N ASP A 246 -4.45 37.82 -20.02
CA ASP A 246 -4.22 37.48 -21.42
C ASP A 246 -5.03 36.22 -21.76
N ASP A 247 -5.94 36.36 -22.74
CA ASP A 247 -6.94 35.43 -23.26
C ASP A 247 -6.41 34.11 -23.89
N ARG A 248 -5.15 33.71 -23.69
CA ARG A 248 -4.55 32.68 -24.56
C ARG A 248 -4.61 31.22 -24.11
N PHE A 249 -5.23 30.87 -22.98
CA PHE A 249 -5.40 29.45 -22.63
C PHE A 249 -6.62 29.15 -21.75
N MET A 250 -7.81 29.59 -22.17
CA MET A 250 -9.05 28.94 -21.72
C MET A 250 -9.49 27.92 -22.77
N PRO A 251 -9.75 26.64 -22.40
CA PRO A 251 -10.59 25.79 -23.25
C PRO A 251 -11.93 26.52 -23.40
N ASN A 252 -12.43 26.62 -24.63
CA ASN A 252 -13.65 27.41 -24.86
C ASN A 252 -14.79 26.85 -23.98
N ALA A 253 -15.76 27.69 -23.60
CA ALA A 253 -16.87 27.28 -22.74
C ALA A 253 -17.71 26.11 -23.31
N ALA A 254 -17.59 25.81 -24.61
CA ALA A 254 -18.19 24.63 -25.23
C ALA A 254 -17.38 23.35 -24.97
N ASP A 255 -16.05 23.42 -24.86
CA ASP A 255 -15.16 22.27 -24.55
C ASP A 255 -15.31 21.82 -23.10
N ALA A 256 -15.41 22.78 -22.16
CA ALA A 256 -15.69 22.48 -20.75
C ALA A 256 -17.10 21.87 -20.56
N ARG A 257 -18.09 22.36 -21.32
CA ARG A 257 -19.44 21.76 -21.36
C ARG A 257 -19.45 20.39 -22.01
N ALA A 258 -18.65 20.16 -23.06
CA ALA A 258 -18.54 18.87 -23.72
C ALA A 258 -17.88 17.81 -22.80
N LEU A 259 -16.85 18.19 -22.05
CA LEU A 259 -16.20 17.32 -21.06
C LEU A 259 -17.13 17.01 -19.87
N ALA A 260 -17.85 18.01 -19.36
CA ALA A 260 -18.85 17.81 -18.30
C ALA A 260 -20.02 16.92 -18.78
N MET A 261 -20.48 17.09 -20.02
CA MET A 261 -21.50 16.23 -20.61
C MET A 261 -20.98 14.81 -20.84
N ALA A 262 -19.76 14.64 -21.37
CA ALA A 262 -19.17 13.31 -21.58
C ALA A 262 -18.98 12.54 -20.27
N PHE A 263 -18.54 13.22 -19.20
CA PHE A 263 -18.47 12.65 -17.86
C PHE A 263 -19.86 12.31 -17.30
N GLY A 264 -20.84 13.20 -17.48
CA GLY A 264 -22.22 12.98 -17.07
C GLY A 264 -22.88 11.77 -17.76
N PHE A 265 -22.63 11.58 -19.06
CA PHE A 265 -23.13 10.42 -19.81
C PHE A 265 -22.45 9.11 -19.40
N ALA A 266 -21.13 9.12 -19.15
CA ALA A 266 -20.41 7.95 -18.66
C ALA A 266 -20.92 7.50 -17.28
N ILE A 267 -21.15 8.45 -16.37
CA ILE A 267 -21.67 8.19 -15.02
C ILE A 267 -23.14 7.74 -15.07
N SER A 268 -23.96 8.32 -15.95
CA SER A 268 -25.34 7.88 -16.17
C SER A 268 -25.42 6.47 -16.75
N GLY A 269 -24.52 6.12 -17.67
CA GLY A 269 -24.36 4.78 -18.22
C GLY A 269 -23.99 3.74 -17.14
N LEU A 270 -23.03 4.10 -16.28
CA LEU A 270 -22.66 3.28 -15.11
C LEU A 270 -23.82 3.12 -14.12
N ARG A 271 -24.60 4.17 -13.85
CA ARG A 271 -25.81 4.11 -13.01
C ARG A 271 -26.90 3.22 -13.61
N SER A 272 -27.11 3.27 -14.93
CA SER A 272 -28.07 2.41 -15.63
C SER A 272 -27.64 0.95 -15.63
N ALA A 273 -26.37 0.68 -15.90
CA ALA A 273 -25.78 -0.66 -15.81
C ALA A 273 -25.85 -1.23 -14.39
N HIS A 274 -25.55 -0.41 -13.37
CA HIS A 274 -25.69 -0.77 -11.97
C HIS A 274 -27.15 -1.07 -11.59
N ARG A 275 -28.11 -0.23 -12.01
CA ARG A 275 -29.53 -0.45 -11.72
C ARG A 275 -30.09 -1.69 -12.42
N GLY A 276 -29.66 -1.95 -13.67
CA GLY A 276 -29.98 -3.18 -14.41
C GLY A 276 -29.40 -4.42 -13.74
N LEU A 277 -28.14 -4.36 -13.31
CA LEU A 277 -27.48 -5.43 -12.56
C LEU A 277 -28.20 -5.70 -11.22
N MET A 278 -28.54 -4.65 -10.47
CA MET A 278 -29.22 -4.78 -9.17
C MET A 278 -30.67 -5.28 -9.31
N ASN A 279 -31.36 -4.95 -10.40
CA ASN A 279 -32.69 -5.51 -10.69
C ASN A 279 -32.60 -7.01 -11.06
N ASN A 280 -31.61 -7.40 -11.86
CA ASN A 280 -31.38 -8.80 -12.22
C ASN A 280 -30.89 -9.64 -11.03
N LEU A 281 -30.16 -9.04 -10.09
CA LEU A 281 -29.68 -9.69 -8.86
C LEU A 281 -30.74 -9.74 -7.75
N ARG A 282 -31.87 -9.02 -7.89
CA ARG A 282 -33.00 -9.07 -6.95
C ARG A 282 -33.88 -10.30 -7.16
N ASP A 283 -33.86 -10.87 -8.36
CA ASP A 283 -34.49 -12.14 -8.68
C ASP A 283 -33.56 -13.29 -8.26
N ARG A 284 -33.94 -13.99 -7.18
CA ARG A 284 -33.13 -15.04 -6.55
C ARG A 284 -32.92 -16.27 -7.43
N ASP A 285 -33.71 -16.41 -8.49
CA ASP A 285 -33.55 -17.50 -9.46
C ASP A 285 -32.70 -17.13 -10.68
N HIS A 286 -32.23 -15.88 -10.76
CA HIS A 286 -31.42 -15.41 -11.88
C HIS A 286 -30.03 -16.10 -11.93
N PRO A 287 -29.58 -16.61 -13.09
CA PRO A 287 -28.35 -17.41 -13.20
C PRO A 287 -27.05 -16.69 -12.80
N LEU A 288 -27.04 -15.34 -12.80
CA LEU A 288 -25.92 -14.55 -12.27
C LEU A 288 -25.89 -14.52 -10.73
N ALA A 289 -27.05 -14.49 -10.07
CA ALA A 289 -27.15 -14.51 -8.61
C ALA A 289 -26.79 -15.89 -8.03
N LYS A 290 -26.97 -16.97 -8.80
CA LYS A 290 -26.52 -18.33 -8.44
C LYS A 290 -25.03 -18.59 -8.69
N ARG A 291 -24.37 -17.79 -9.55
CA ARG A 291 -22.93 -17.91 -9.85
C ARG A 291 -22.04 -17.04 -8.95
N ILE A 292 -22.55 -15.90 -8.49
CA ILE A 292 -21.87 -15.04 -7.53
C ILE A 292 -22.44 -15.41 -6.18
N ASP A 293 -21.73 -16.25 -5.42
CA ASP A 293 -22.14 -16.68 -4.08
C ASP A 293 -22.24 -15.45 -3.15
N LEU A 294 -23.42 -14.84 -3.11
CA LEU A 294 -23.75 -13.62 -2.36
C LEU A 294 -23.97 -13.89 -0.87
N HIS A 295 -23.52 -15.03 -0.35
CA HIS A 295 -23.62 -15.38 1.08
C HIS A 295 -22.38 -14.98 1.90
N GLY A 296 -21.67 -13.91 1.53
CA GLY A 296 -20.49 -13.50 2.30
C GLY A 296 -19.93 -12.11 2.02
N ASN A 297 -18.71 -11.93 2.55
CA ASN A 297 -17.91 -10.71 2.71
C ASN A 297 -17.90 -9.74 1.51
N PHE A 298 -18.09 -10.25 0.28
CA PHE A 298 -18.09 -9.45 -0.94
C PHE A 298 -19.27 -8.48 -1.01
N ALA A 299 -20.48 -8.89 -0.59
CA ALA A 299 -21.64 -8.00 -0.57
C ALA A 299 -21.43 -6.85 0.44
N SER A 300 -20.84 -7.16 1.59
CA SER A 300 -20.52 -6.19 2.65
C SER A 300 -19.43 -5.21 2.22
N GLN A 301 -18.39 -5.70 1.52
CA GLN A 301 -17.32 -4.86 0.99
C GLN A 301 -17.81 -3.96 -0.16
N LEU A 302 -18.70 -4.47 -1.01
CA LEU A 302 -19.31 -3.67 -2.07
C LEU A 302 -20.21 -2.56 -1.48
N LEU A 303 -21.01 -2.88 -0.46
CA LEU A 303 -21.82 -1.88 0.25
C LEU A 303 -20.96 -0.84 0.96
N ALA A 304 -19.88 -1.25 1.63
CA ALA A 304 -18.95 -0.31 2.27
C ALA A 304 -18.27 0.61 1.25
N LEU A 305 -17.84 0.07 0.10
CA LEU A 305 -17.26 0.86 -0.98
C LEU A 305 -18.28 1.85 -1.57
N ILE A 306 -19.53 1.42 -1.75
CA ILE A 306 -20.63 2.28 -2.21
C ILE A 306 -20.89 3.40 -1.19
N GLU A 307 -20.95 3.08 0.10
CA GLU A 307 -21.20 4.07 1.15
C GLU A 307 -20.02 5.07 1.31
N THR A 308 -18.79 4.64 1.02
CA THR A 308 -17.62 5.51 0.95
C THR A 308 -17.65 6.39 -0.30
N LEU A 309 -18.07 5.86 -1.45
CA LEU A 309 -18.22 6.64 -2.68
C LEU A 309 -19.37 7.66 -2.54
N GLU A 310 -20.50 7.28 -1.96
CA GLU A 310 -21.64 8.17 -1.72
C GLU A 310 -21.31 9.30 -0.73
N ARG A 311 -20.45 9.05 0.25
CA ARG A 311 -19.97 10.08 1.18
C ARG A 311 -18.96 11.04 0.57
N ASN A 312 -18.26 10.64 -0.50
CA ASN A 312 -17.16 11.41 -1.10
C ASN A 312 -17.44 11.91 -2.53
N LEU A 313 -18.60 11.62 -3.11
CA LEU A 313 -19.02 12.26 -4.36
C LEU A 313 -19.54 13.68 -4.07
N PRO A 314 -18.98 14.73 -4.69
CA PRO A 314 -19.65 16.02 -4.74
C PRO A 314 -20.87 15.88 -5.66
N GLU A 315 -21.76 16.87 -5.63
CA GLU A 315 -22.83 17.15 -6.63
C GLU A 315 -24.20 17.36 -5.98
N LEU A 316 -24.25 18.17 -4.92
CA LEU A 316 -25.44 19.01 -4.75
C LEU A 316 -25.15 20.36 -5.42
N PRO A 317 -26.00 20.82 -6.36
CA PRO A 317 -25.84 22.15 -6.94
C PRO A 317 -25.86 23.15 -5.80
N CYS A 318 -24.84 24.01 -5.77
CA CYS A 318 -24.69 25.03 -4.74
C CYS A 318 -25.94 25.93 -4.78
N PRO A 319 -26.80 25.92 -3.73
CA PRO A 319 -28.05 26.68 -3.75
C PRO A 319 -27.85 28.19 -4.02
N PRO A 320 -26.83 28.86 -3.43
CA PRO A 320 -26.55 30.27 -3.71
C PRO A 320 -26.37 30.63 -5.18
N CYS A 321 -25.67 29.82 -5.97
CA CYS A 321 -25.43 30.08 -7.39
C CYS A 321 -26.27 29.19 -8.31
N CYS A 322 -27.15 28.35 -7.77
CA CYS A 322 -27.96 27.38 -8.51
C CYS A 322 -27.14 26.50 -9.47
N GLY A 323 -25.94 26.08 -9.09
CA GLY A 323 -25.09 25.28 -9.97
C GLY A 323 -24.16 26.06 -10.91
N THR A 324 -24.32 27.38 -11.03
CA THR A 324 -23.57 28.18 -12.04
C THR A 324 -22.12 28.48 -11.67
N GLY A 325 -21.78 28.44 -10.36
CA GLY A 325 -20.46 28.86 -9.88
C GLY A 325 -20.33 30.37 -9.68
N GLU A 326 -21.28 31.17 -10.17
CA GLU A 326 -21.19 32.62 -10.23
C GLU A 326 -22.37 33.30 -9.52
N THR A 327 -22.16 34.51 -9.00
CA THR A 327 -23.22 35.39 -8.49
C THR A 327 -23.74 36.28 -9.62
N GLY A 328 -24.90 36.93 -9.43
CA GLY A 328 -25.50 37.82 -10.45
C GLY A 328 -24.54 38.89 -10.98
N ASP A 329 -23.58 39.31 -10.15
CA ASP A 329 -22.57 40.31 -10.48
C ASP A 329 -21.34 39.74 -11.24
N GLY A 330 -21.40 38.50 -11.74
CA GLY A 330 -20.31 37.82 -12.48
C GLY A 330 -19.12 37.38 -11.63
N LYS A 331 -19.20 37.48 -10.31
CA LYS A 331 -18.13 37.08 -9.38
C LYS A 331 -18.27 35.62 -8.96
N SER A 332 -17.15 34.96 -8.68
CA SER A 332 -17.14 33.58 -8.17
C SER A 332 -17.94 33.47 -6.87
N CYS A 333 -18.86 32.52 -6.81
CA CYS A 333 -19.68 32.27 -5.63
C CYS A 333 -18.81 31.83 -4.44
N ARG A 334 -18.84 32.60 -3.35
CA ARG A 334 -18.00 32.35 -2.16
C ARG A 334 -18.31 31.04 -1.43
N HIS A 335 -19.48 30.44 -1.69
CA HIS A 335 -19.90 29.20 -1.03
C HIS A 335 -19.40 27.94 -1.72
N CYS A 336 -19.36 27.94 -3.06
CA CYS A 336 -18.77 26.85 -3.84
C CYS A 336 -17.42 27.21 -4.45
N GLN A 337 -16.86 28.38 -4.14
CA GLN A 337 -15.60 28.90 -4.67
C GLN A 337 -15.50 28.85 -6.21
N GLY A 338 -16.61 29.05 -6.92
CA GLY A 338 -16.65 29.00 -8.39
C GLY A 338 -17.01 27.64 -9.00
N TYR A 339 -17.07 26.55 -8.22
CA TYR A 339 -17.28 25.20 -8.76
C TYR A 339 -18.73 24.85 -9.07
N GLY A 340 -19.70 25.67 -8.64
CA GLY A 340 -21.13 25.41 -8.87
C GLY A 340 -21.73 24.28 -8.02
N VAL A 341 -20.91 23.44 -7.40
CA VAL A 341 -21.34 22.32 -6.55
C VAL A 341 -20.76 22.43 -5.14
N VAL A 342 -21.45 21.84 -4.16
CA VAL A 342 -20.97 21.69 -2.78
C VAL A 342 -21.08 20.24 -2.36
N ASP A 343 -20.25 19.83 -1.39
CA ASP A 343 -20.36 18.51 -0.79
C ASP A 343 -21.59 18.40 0.13
N ARG A 344 -22.00 17.15 0.40
CA ARG A 344 -23.21 16.87 1.16
C ARG A 344 -23.11 17.30 2.63
N GLY A 345 -21.93 17.21 3.23
CA GLY A 345 -21.71 17.62 4.62
C GLY A 345 -21.87 19.13 4.79
N PHE A 346 -21.31 19.91 3.87
CA PHE A 346 -21.50 21.36 3.80
C PHE A 346 -22.96 21.73 3.53
N TYR A 347 -23.63 21.02 2.63
CA TYR A 347 -25.04 21.24 2.30
C TYR A 347 -25.96 21.00 3.52
N ASP A 348 -25.80 19.86 4.20
CA ASP A 348 -26.65 19.49 5.32
C ASP A 348 -26.36 20.35 6.56
N GLY A 349 -25.10 20.70 6.82
CA GLY A 349 -24.70 21.58 7.92
C GLY A 349 -25.26 23.00 7.84
N ASN A 350 -25.66 23.45 6.65
CA ASN A 350 -26.16 24.81 6.42
C ASN A 350 -27.63 24.84 5.96
N LYS A 351 -28.32 23.69 6.02
CA LYS A 351 -29.69 23.49 5.51
C LYS A 351 -30.73 24.48 6.04
N ALA A 352 -30.59 24.89 7.30
CA ALA A 352 -31.48 25.84 7.95
C ALA A 352 -31.38 27.28 7.39
N VAL A 353 -30.26 27.61 6.73
CA VAL A 353 -29.96 28.97 6.24
C VAL A 353 -30.32 29.13 4.75
N TRP A 354 -30.39 28.03 4.00
CA TRP A 354 -30.63 28.04 2.56
C TRP A 354 -31.89 28.77 2.08
N PRO A 355 -33.06 28.63 2.73
CA PRO A 355 -34.25 29.36 2.28
C PRO A 355 -34.09 30.89 2.34
N LYS A 356 -33.29 31.40 3.28
CA LYS A 356 -33.01 32.84 3.40
C LYS A 356 -32.03 33.31 2.33
N VAL A 357 -31.02 32.48 2.02
CA VAL A 357 -30.02 32.77 1.00
C VAL A 357 -30.65 32.76 -0.39
N GLU A 358 -31.49 31.76 -0.68
CA GLU A 358 -32.21 31.65 -1.95
C GLU A 358 -33.11 32.86 -2.20
N LYS A 359 -33.90 33.28 -1.19
CA LYS A 359 -34.75 34.46 -1.29
C LYS A 359 -33.96 35.75 -1.55
N ARG A 360 -32.80 35.91 -0.89
CA ARG A 360 -31.93 37.08 -1.10
C ARG A 360 -31.31 37.09 -2.49
N MET A 361 -30.90 35.92 -3.01
CA MET A 361 -30.33 35.82 -4.36
C MET A 361 -31.38 36.04 -5.45
N GLN A 362 -32.61 35.58 -5.26
CA GLN A 362 -33.73 35.89 -6.15
C GLN A 362 -34.02 37.39 -6.20
N GLN A 363 -33.97 38.08 -5.05
CA GLN A 363 -34.09 39.53 -4.99
C GLN A 363 -32.95 40.26 -5.71
N LEU A 364 -31.70 39.81 -5.53
CA LEU A 364 -30.55 40.41 -6.22
C LEU A 364 -30.64 40.24 -7.74
N ARG A 365 -31.08 39.07 -8.22
CA ARG A 365 -31.33 38.83 -9.66
C ARG A 365 -32.44 39.71 -10.20
N ALA A 366 -33.58 39.78 -9.51
CA ALA A 366 -34.68 40.64 -9.91
C ALA A 366 -34.27 42.13 -9.97
N ASN A 367 -33.37 42.57 -9.09
CA ASN A 367 -32.83 43.92 -9.11
C ASN A 367 -31.80 44.16 -10.23
N ALA A 368 -30.99 43.15 -10.57
CA ALA A 368 -30.07 43.22 -11.71
C ALA A 368 -30.84 43.29 -13.04
N ASP A 369 -31.85 42.42 -13.21
CA ASP A 369 -32.72 42.40 -14.39
C ASP A 369 -33.52 43.71 -14.54
N ALA A 370 -33.87 44.37 -13.43
CA ALA A 370 -34.53 45.67 -13.45
C ALA A 370 -33.57 46.86 -13.70
N GLY A 371 -32.28 46.70 -13.39
CA GLY A 371 -31.23 47.71 -13.61
C GLY A 371 -30.77 47.78 -15.07
N ASP A 372 -30.79 46.67 -15.79
CA ASP A 372 -30.45 46.60 -17.22
C ASP A 372 -31.59 47.07 -18.16
N ALA A 373 -32.77 47.37 -17.60
CA ALA A 373 -33.95 47.83 -18.35
C ALA A 373 -34.23 49.35 -18.26
N ALA A 374 -33.33 50.11 -17.61
CA ALA A 374 -33.36 51.57 -17.50
C ALA A 374 -32.15 52.18 -18.23
#